data_AF-A0A357B3Z9-F1
#
_entry.id   AF-A0A357B3Z9-F1
#
_cell.length_a   1.000
_cell.length_b   1.000
_cell.length_c   1.000
_cell.angle_alpha   90.00
_cell.angle_beta   90.00
_cell.angle_gamma   90.00
#
_symmetry.space_group_name_H-M   'P 1'
#
loop_
_entity.id
_entity.type
_entity.pdbx_description
1 polymer ?
#
loop_
_entity_poly.entity_id
_entity_poly.type
_entity_poly.pdbx_seq_one_letter_code
_entity_poly.pdbx_strand_id
1 'polypeptide(L)'
;MPGQKTATSPSGRNCDLTGIPIKVPELIAYSFTPAYVARGAVTTPAEINKLKGYIKNAFEAQLNNEGYSMVEIMCSCPTNWNLPPIAARQRLIDEVIPYYGLGEIKKRGV
;
A
#
# COMPACT_ATOMS: atom_id res chain seq x y z
N MET A 1 -9.35 1.13 7.85
CA MET A 1 -9.43 2.52 8.34
C MET A 1 -10.21 2.59 9.64
N PRO A 2 -9.97 3.59 10.51
CA PRO A 2 -10.81 3.82 11.70
C PRO A 2 -12.29 3.86 11.32
N GLY A 3 -13.14 3.18 12.08
CA GLY A 3 -14.58 3.10 11.80
C GLY A 3 -14.99 2.28 10.57
N GLN A 4 -14.05 1.70 9.81
CA GLN A 4 -14.38 0.89 8.64
C GLN A 4 -15.14 -0.38 9.06
N LYS A 5 -16.34 -0.55 8.50
CA LYS A 5 -17.17 -1.74 8.71
C LYS A 5 -16.75 -2.87 7.77
N THR A 6 -16.64 -4.07 8.31
CA THR A 6 -16.41 -5.32 7.57
C THR A 6 -17.26 -6.44 8.18
N ALA A 7 -17.32 -7.61 7.54
CA ALA A 7 -18.01 -8.77 8.12
C ALA A 7 -17.49 -9.15 9.52
N THR A 8 -16.19 -8.98 9.77
CA THR A 8 -15.53 -9.24 11.06
C THR A 8 -15.49 -8.02 11.99
N SER A 9 -15.97 -6.85 11.55
CA SER A 9 -16.08 -5.62 12.35
C SER A 9 -17.38 -4.88 12.01
N PRO A 10 -18.56 -5.46 12.36
CA PRO A 10 -19.85 -4.93 11.94
C PRO A 10 -20.16 -3.54 12.53
N SER A 11 -19.67 -3.25 13.74
CA SER A 11 -19.74 -1.93 14.38
C SER A 11 -18.68 -0.95 13.85
N GLY A 12 -17.80 -1.40 12.96
CA GLY A 12 -16.62 -0.66 12.50
C GLY A 12 -15.37 -0.98 13.32
N ARG A 13 -14.19 -0.75 12.73
CA ARG A 13 -12.90 -0.90 13.42
C ARG A 13 -12.78 0.10 14.58
N ASN A 14 -12.72 -0.40 15.81
CA ASN A 14 -12.32 0.36 16.99
C ASN A 14 -10.79 0.37 17.13
N CYS A 15 -10.17 1.54 16.96
CA CYS A 15 -8.71 1.69 17.04
C CYS A 15 -8.17 1.65 18.47
N ASP A 16 -8.99 1.88 19.50
CA ASP A 16 -8.55 1.76 20.90
C ASP A 16 -8.28 0.30 21.28
N LEU A 17 -8.98 -0.63 20.62
CA LEU A 17 -8.81 -2.08 20.81
C LEU A 17 -7.82 -2.70 19.84
N THR A 18 -7.82 -2.23 18.58
CA THR A 18 -7.07 -2.89 17.49
C THR A 18 -5.80 -2.16 17.09
N GLY A 19 -5.54 -0.99 17.67
CA GLY A 19 -4.55 -0.04 17.20
C GLY A 19 -4.93 0.61 15.86
N ILE A 20 -4.11 1.58 15.44
CA ILE A 20 -4.25 2.21 14.13
C ILE A 20 -3.90 1.22 12.99
N PRO A 21 -4.42 1.43 11.77
CA PRO A 21 -4.07 0.58 10.64
C PRO A 21 -2.55 0.53 10.42
N ILE A 22 -2.01 -0.68 10.39
CA ILE A 22 -0.57 -0.92 10.23
C ILE A 22 -0.09 -0.48 8.85
N LYS A 23 1.12 0.08 8.80
CA LYS A 23 1.81 0.50 7.58
C LYS A 23 2.97 -0.45 7.31
N VAL A 24 2.70 -1.54 6.61
CA VAL A 24 3.66 -2.66 6.45
C VAL A 24 4.94 -2.25 5.73
N PRO A 25 4.91 -1.52 4.61
CA PRO A 25 6.14 -1.05 3.96
C PRO A 25 7.07 -0.27 4.89
N GLU A 26 6.54 0.62 5.72
CA GLU A 26 7.29 1.40 6.69
C GLU A 26 7.91 0.51 7.77
N LEU A 27 7.17 -0.47 8.29
CA LEU A 27 7.69 -1.46 9.24
C LEU A 27 8.85 -2.26 8.63
N ILE A 28 8.68 -2.73 7.39
CA ILE A 28 9.68 -3.52 6.68
C ILE A 28 10.93 -2.69 6.36
N ALA A 29 10.75 -1.46 5.89
CA ALA A 29 11.83 -0.52 5.59
C ALA A 29 12.70 -0.21 6.82
N TYR A 30 12.09 -0.12 8.00
CA TYR A 30 12.80 0.21 9.24
C TYR A 30 13.48 -1.01 9.91
N SER A 31 12.86 -2.19 9.88
CA SER A 31 13.20 -3.25 10.84
C SER A 31 14.06 -4.39 10.27
N PHE A 32 14.10 -4.56 8.95
CA PHE A 32 14.61 -5.81 8.34
C PHE A 32 15.73 -5.57 7.30
N THR A 33 16.21 -4.33 7.16
CA THR A 33 17.28 -3.94 6.21
C THR A 33 17.01 -4.41 4.76
N PRO A 34 15.87 -4.01 4.15
CA PRO A 34 15.59 -4.32 2.76
C PRO A 34 16.48 -3.52 1.80
N ALA A 35 16.70 -4.07 0.61
CA ALA A 35 17.34 -3.36 -0.50
C ALA A 35 16.43 -2.27 -1.08
N TYR A 36 15.12 -2.54 -1.16
CA TYR A 36 14.16 -1.65 -1.77
C TYR A 36 12.75 -1.82 -1.18
N VAL A 37 12.07 -0.72 -0.87
CA VAL A 37 10.68 -0.73 -0.42
C VAL A 37 9.90 0.42 -1.03
N ALA A 38 8.77 0.11 -1.65
CA ALA A 38 7.88 1.10 -2.26
C ALA A 38 6.39 0.77 -2.06
N ARG A 39 5.55 1.80 -2.17
CA ARG A 39 4.09 1.69 -2.24
C ARG A 39 3.60 2.39 -3.50
N GLY A 40 2.83 1.68 -4.32
CA GLY A 40 2.16 2.21 -5.49
C GLY A 40 0.65 2.00 -5.44
N ALA A 41 -0.05 2.54 -6.43
CA ALA A 41 -1.50 2.39 -6.58
C ALA A 41 -1.88 2.10 -8.03
N VAL A 42 -3.07 1.55 -8.22
CA VAL A 42 -3.65 1.28 -9.54
C VAL A 42 -4.86 2.17 -9.84
N THR A 43 -4.92 3.39 -9.27
CA THR A 43 -6.10 4.24 -9.43
C THR A 43 -6.06 5.02 -10.74
N THR A 44 -4.89 5.48 -11.20
CA THR A 44 -4.76 6.21 -12.47
C THR A 44 -3.73 5.54 -13.40
N PRO A 45 -3.83 5.77 -14.73
CA PRO A 45 -2.76 5.35 -15.66
C PRO A 45 -1.37 5.88 -15.27
N ALA A 46 -1.31 7.10 -14.73
CA ALA A 46 -0.06 7.69 -14.25
C ALA A 46 0.54 6.92 -13.06
N GLU A 47 -0.29 6.54 -12.09
CA GLU A 47 0.16 5.71 -10.95
C GLU A 47 0.56 4.30 -11.39
N ILE A 48 -0.17 3.70 -12.34
CA ILE A 48 0.17 2.38 -12.89
C ILE A 48 1.57 2.43 -13.54
N ASN A 49 1.89 3.50 -14.29
CA ASN A 49 3.20 3.66 -14.88
C ASN A 49 4.31 3.84 -13.83
N LYS A 50 4.06 4.60 -12.75
CA LYS A 50 4.98 4.70 -11.62
C LYS A 50 5.19 3.35 -10.92
N LEU A 51 4.10 2.62 -10.70
CA LEU A 51 4.11 1.29 -10.06
C LEU A 51 4.95 0.28 -10.85
N LYS A 52 4.86 0.28 -12.19
CA LYS A 52 5.74 -0.56 -13.02
C LYS A 52 7.23 -0.28 -12.76
N GLY A 53 7.60 0.98 -12.56
CA GLY A 53 8.95 1.37 -12.16
C GLY A 53 9.35 0.79 -10.80
N TYR A 54 8.47 0.87 -9.81
CA TYR A 54 8.72 0.30 -8.47
C TYR A 54 8.90 -1.22 -8.52
N ILE A 55 8.04 -1.93 -9.26
CA ILE A 55 8.14 -3.38 -9.44
C ILE A 55 9.47 -3.75 -10.12
N LYS A 56 9.86 -3.00 -11.15
CA LYS A 56 11.14 -3.21 -11.85
C LYS A 56 12.33 -3.04 -10.90
N ASN A 57 12.37 -1.94 -10.13
CA ASN A 57 13.45 -1.69 -9.16
C ASN A 57 13.56 -2.80 -8.10
N ALA A 58 12.42 -3.30 -7.61
CA ALA A 58 12.39 -4.38 -6.63
C ALA A 58 13.00 -5.69 -7.17
N PHE A 59 12.67 -6.06 -8.41
CA PHE A 59 13.26 -7.22 -9.06
C PHE A 59 14.75 -7.01 -9.34
N GLU A 60 15.14 -5.84 -9.84
CA GLU A 60 16.54 -5.53 -10.12
C GLU A 60 17.40 -5.59 -8.85
N ALA A 61 16.90 -5.13 -7.70
CA ALA A 61 17.63 -5.23 -6.44
C ALA A 61 17.92 -6.70 -6.05
N GLN A 62 16.94 -7.58 -6.23
CA GLN A 62 17.13 -9.02 -5.96
C GLN A 62 18.08 -9.67 -6.96
N LEU A 63 17.94 -9.37 -8.25
CA LEU A 63 18.83 -9.90 -9.30
C LEU A 63 20.29 -9.45 -9.14
N ASN A 64 20.50 -8.25 -8.60
CA ASN A 64 21.84 -7.71 -8.34
C ASN A 64 22.40 -8.09 -6.96
N ASN A 65 21.76 -9.01 -6.23
CA ASN A 65 22.16 -9.46 -4.88
C ASN A 65 22.24 -8.34 -3.83
N GLU A 66 21.42 -7.30 -3.98
CA GLU A 66 21.40 -6.16 -3.05
C GLU A 66 20.57 -6.44 -1.79
N GLY A 67 19.74 -7.49 -1.83
CA GLY A 67 18.87 -7.93 -0.75
C GLY A 67 17.43 -8.13 -1.20
N TYR A 68 16.55 -8.41 -0.24
CA TYR A 68 15.12 -8.58 -0.53
C TYR A 68 14.44 -7.21 -0.71
N SER A 69 13.31 -7.23 -1.43
CA SER A 69 12.53 -6.04 -1.74
C SER A 69 11.04 -6.25 -1.42
N MET A 70 10.31 -5.16 -1.18
CA MET A 70 8.86 -5.18 -0.99
C MET A 70 8.18 -4.08 -1.79
N VAL A 71 7.10 -4.42 -2.50
CA VAL A 71 6.23 -3.44 -3.17
C VAL A 71 4.79 -3.67 -2.74
N GLU A 72 4.20 -2.69 -2.05
CA GLU A 72 2.77 -2.70 -1.71
C GLU A 72 1.95 -2.06 -2.82
N ILE A 73 0.89 -2.74 -3.28
CA ILE A 73 0.04 -2.30 -4.38
C ILE A 73 -1.36 -1.99 -3.84
N MET A 74 -1.72 -0.71 -3.84
CA MET A 74 -3.03 -0.25 -3.42
C MET A 74 -4.06 -0.42 -4.53
N CYS A 75 -5.08 -1.23 -4.28
CA CYS A 75 -6.19 -1.49 -5.20
C CYS A 75 -7.55 -1.37 -4.49
N SER A 76 -8.58 -0.97 -5.24
CA SER A 76 -9.95 -0.87 -4.72
C SER A 76 -10.69 -2.18 -4.96
N CYS A 77 -11.33 -2.73 -3.92
CA CYS A 77 -12.21 -3.90 -4.04
C CYS A 77 -13.68 -3.45 -3.87
N PRO A 78 -14.42 -3.20 -4.97
CA PRO A 78 -15.79 -2.68 -4.89
C PRO A 78 -16.73 -3.61 -4.10
N THR A 79 -16.56 -4.93 -4.26
CA THR A 79 -17.37 -5.95 -3.57
C THR A 79 -17.27 -5.83 -2.06
N ASN A 80 -16.06 -5.78 -1.50
CA ASN A 80 -15.87 -5.74 -0.05
C ASN A 80 -16.28 -4.41 0.57
N TRP A 81 -16.29 -3.33 -0.20
CA TRP A 81 -16.73 -2.02 0.27
C TRP A 81 -18.21 -1.78 0.02
N ASN A 82 -18.89 -2.69 -0.70
CA ASN A 82 -20.26 -2.53 -1.16
C ASN A 82 -20.48 -1.19 -1.88
N LEU A 83 -19.53 -0.83 -2.75
CA LEU A 83 -19.52 0.42 -3.51
C LEU A 83 -19.46 0.11 -5.01
N PRO A 84 -20.10 0.93 -5.87
CA PRO A 84 -19.84 0.91 -7.30
C PRO A 84 -18.34 1.08 -7.61
N PRO A 85 -17.80 0.46 -8.68
CA PRO A 85 -16.37 0.50 -9.00
C PRO A 85 -15.75 1.91 -8.99
N ILE A 86 -16.45 2.90 -9.57
CA ILE A 86 -15.99 4.29 -9.62
C ILE A 86 -15.93 4.91 -8.22
N ALA A 87 -16.96 4.68 -7.39
CA ALA A 87 -17.00 5.18 -6.02
C ALA A 87 -15.95 4.50 -5.13
N ALA A 88 -15.71 3.20 -5.31
CA ALA A 88 -14.65 2.48 -4.61
C ALA A 88 -13.27 3.03 -4.97
N ARG A 89 -13.01 3.30 -6.26
CA ARG A 89 -11.79 3.97 -6.70
C ARG A 89 -11.64 5.34 -6.07
N GLN A 90 -12.71 6.14 -6.05
CA GLN A 90 -12.67 7.49 -5.48
C GLN A 90 -12.38 7.47 -3.98
N ARG A 91 -13.01 6.55 -3.24
CA ARG A 91 -12.71 6.31 -1.81
C ARG A 91 -11.24 5.96 -1.56
N LEU A 92 -10.64 5.15 -2.42
CA LEU A 92 -9.23 4.80 -2.30
C LEU A 92 -8.34 6.05 -2.43
N ILE A 93 -8.67 6.96 -3.34
CA ILE A 93 -7.95 8.23 -3.58
C ILE A 93 -8.13 9.19 -2.41
N ASP A 94 -9.36 9.34 -1.91
CA ASP A 94 -9.70 10.41 -0.96
C ASP A 94 -9.44 10.04 0.51
N GLU A 95 -9.63 8.77 0.88
CA GLU A 95 -9.54 8.33 2.29
C GLU A 95 -8.29 7.49 2.57
N VAL A 96 -7.96 6.57 1.66
CA VAL A 96 -7.00 5.50 1.94
C VAL A 96 -5.58 5.90 1.57
N ILE A 97 -5.36 6.41 0.35
CA ILE A 97 -4.04 6.85 -0.13
C ILE A 97 -3.43 7.96 0.76
N PRO A 98 -4.19 8.95 1.26
CA PRO A 98 -3.62 9.97 2.15
C PRO A 98 -3.05 9.39 3.45
N TYR A 99 -3.66 8.32 3.97
CA TYR A 99 -3.13 7.61 5.13
C TYR A 99 -1.94 6.70 4.77
N TYR A 100 -2.03 6.03 3.61
CA TYR A 100 -1.03 5.13 3.04
C TYR A 100 -0.25 5.83 1.92
N GLY A 101 0.59 6.78 2.29
CA GLY A 101 1.34 7.60 1.34
C GLY A 101 2.11 6.78 0.31
N LEU A 102 1.97 7.16 -0.97
CA LEU A 102 2.62 6.49 -2.10
C LEU A 102 4.08 6.95 -2.26
N GLY A 103 4.89 6.12 -2.89
CA GLY A 103 6.27 6.45 -3.25
C GLY A 103 7.26 5.38 -2.79
N GLU A 104 8.54 5.76 -2.82
CA GLU A 104 9.64 4.92 -2.35
C GLU A 104 9.90 5.21 -0.87
N ILE A 105 9.74 4.20 -0.02
CA ILE A 105 10.01 4.29 1.42
C ILE A 105 11.51 4.03 1.68
N LYS A 106 12.10 3.06 0.97
CA LYS A 106 13.55 2.78 0.96
C LYS A 106 14.02 2.70 -0.48
N LYS A 107 14.97 3.56 -0.84
CA LYS A 107 15.58 3.62 -2.17
C LYS A 107 16.70 2.60 -2.30
N ARG A 108 16.88 2.12 -3.53
CA ARG A 108 17.93 1.19 -3.95
C ARG A 108 19.29 1.89 -3.90
N GLY A 109 20.32 1.22 -3.40
CA GLY A 109 21.72 1.70 -3.46
C GLY A 109 22.05 2.92 -2.59
N VAL A 110 21.25 3.21 -1.55
CA VAL A 110 21.48 4.29 -0.57
C VAL A 110 21.72 3.73 0.81
#